data_AF-A0A2D8ES26-F1
#
_entry.id   AF-A0A2D8ES26-F1
#
_cell.length_a   1.000
_cell.length_b   1.000
_cell.length_c   1.000
_cell.angle_alpha   90.00
_cell.angle_beta   90.00
_cell.angle_gamma   90.00
#
_symmetry.space_group_name_H-M   'P 1'
#
loop_
_entity.id
_entity.type
_entity.pdbx_description
1 polymer ?
#
loop_
_entity_poly.entity_id
_entity_poly.type
_entity_poly.pdbx_seq_one_letter_code
_entity_poly.pdbx_strand_id
1 'polypeptide(L)'
;MKLLLENWRQYLNEMISMDNVRRVDAVLSKRENLNTLVSLLSELGWPKEMLTTHSKDTPPFSEFRNTLLNIDKFAAPKLQTVDSKDLLLDPETIADRKAKFDKYVADKKAGKDALYFRNDPRDPREIDFSKLPPISVVEVEEGYEMADGAHRAFLAQQAGAKLPAYVLSQEPNNNPVAKQIKELFNEINS
;
A
#
# COMPACT_ATOMS: atom_id res chain seq x y z
N MET A 1 -14.37 21.04 9.47
CA MET A 1 -14.30 20.21 8.24
C MET A 1 -13.26 20.66 7.21
N LYS A 2 -12.55 21.80 7.41
CA LYS A 2 -11.44 22.23 6.53
C LYS A 2 -10.05 21.75 7.01
N LEU A 3 -9.89 21.47 8.30
CA LEU A 3 -8.65 21.00 8.94
C LEU A 3 -8.33 19.51 8.74
N LEU A 4 -9.33 18.68 8.39
CA LEU A 4 -9.14 17.24 8.14
C LEU A 4 -8.51 16.96 6.77
N LEU A 5 -8.68 17.87 5.80
CA LEU A 5 -8.17 17.70 4.44
C LEU A 5 -6.69 18.07 4.29
N GLU A 6 -6.16 18.94 5.16
CA GLU A 6 -4.75 19.36 5.12
C GLU A 6 -3.81 18.36 5.83
N ASN A 7 -4.34 17.54 6.73
CA ASN A 7 -3.55 16.63 7.58
C ASN A 7 -3.74 15.13 7.29
N TRP A 8 -4.67 14.76 6.40
CA TRP A 8 -4.98 13.37 6.06
C TRP A 8 -3.75 12.52 5.72
N ARG A 9 -2.76 13.11 5.04
CA ARG A 9 -1.57 12.38 4.59
C ARG A 9 -0.42 12.37 5.60
N GLN A 10 -0.62 12.80 6.86
CA GLN A 10 0.47 13.11 7.79
C GLN A 10 1.56 12.03 7.90
N TYR A 11 1.23 10.75 7.73
CA TYR A 11 2.17 9.64 7.95
C TYR A 11 2.81 9.12 6.66
N LEU A 12 2.08 9.13 5.54
CA LEU A 12 2.64 8.80 4.23
C LEU A 12 3.30 10.00 3.51
N ASN A 13 2.99 11.24 3.93
CA ASN A 13 3.54 12.51 3.42
C ASN A 13 4.53 13.19 4.39
N GLU A 14 5.35 12.47 5.14
CA GLU A 14 6.72 13.00 5.20
C GLU A 14 7.19 13.06 3.74
N MET A 15 7.13 14.25 3.14
CA MET A 15 7.35 14.43 1.71
C MET A 15 8.78 14.00 1.41
N ILE A 16 8.92 12.74 1.05
CA ILE A 16 10.15 12.19 0.52
C ILE A 16 10.37 12.92 -0.79
N SER A 17 11.50 13.62 -0.88
CA SER A 17 11.86 14.31 -2.10
C SER A 17 11.89 13.33 -3.27
N MET A 18 11.61 13.82 -4.48
CA MET A 18 11.78 13.00 -5.68
C MET A 18 13.19 12.43 -5.79
N ASP A 19 14.19 13.11 -5.22
CA ASP A 19 15.56 12.61 -5.15
C ASP A 19 15.69 11.40 -4.22
N ASN A 20 15.04 11.40 -3.06
CA ASN A 20 14.99 10.24 -2.18
C ASN A 20 14.27 9.05 -2.84
N VAL A 21 13.18 9.28 -3.58
CA VAL A 21 12.50 8.22 -4.35
C VAL A 21 13.43 7.62 -5.41
N ARG A 22 14.07 8.48 -6.22
CA ARG A 22 15.06 8.06 -7.24
C ARG A 22 16.23 7.32 -6.62
N ARG A 23 16.65 7.72 -5.42
CA ARG A 23 17.74 7.08 -4.68
C ARG A 23 17.38 5.66 -4.27
N VAL A 24 16.20 5.46 -3.68
CA VAL A 24 15.71 4.11 -3.35
C VAL A 24 15.68 3.25 -4.61
N ASP A 25 15.13 3.76 -5.71
CA ASP A 25 15.04 3.03 -6.98
C ASP A 25 16.44 2.66 -7.51
N ALA A 26 17.39 3.60 -7.47
CA ALA A 26 18.76 3.37 -7.91
C ALA A 26 19.46 2.32 -7.04
N VAL A 27 19.32 2.40 -5.71
CA VAL A 27 19.89 1.43 -4.77
C VAL A 27 19.32 0.04 -5.03
N LEU A 28 17.99 -0.08 -5.15
CA LEU A 28 17.30 -1.37 -5.30
C LEU A 28 17.34 -1.94 -6.72
N SER A 29 17.74 -1.16 -7.72
CA SER A 29 18.03 -1.68 -9.06
C SER A 29 19.22 -2.65 -9.06
N LYS A 30 20.13 -2.55 -8.08
CA LYS A 30 21.24 -3.47 -7.90
C LYS A 30 20.77 -4.72 -7.15
N ARG A 31 20.92 -5.88 -7.78
CA ARG A 31 20.46 -7.17 -7.24
C ARG A 31 21.06 -7.51 -5.87
N GLU A 32 22.32 -7.15 -5.64
CA GLU A 32 23.00 -7.35 -4.35
C GLU A 32 22.31 -6.57 -3.22
N ASN A 33 22.04 -5.28 -3.45
CA ASN A 33 21.33 -4.42 -2.50
C ASN A 33 19.90 -4.89 -2.25
N LEU A 34 19.20 -5.33 -3.29
CA LEU A 34 17.86 -5.90 -3.15
C LEU A 34 17.88 -7.16 -2.29
N ASN A 35 18.83 -8.08 -2.52
CA ASN A 35 18.96 -9.29 -1.71
C ASN A 35 19.29 -8.95 -0.25
N THR A 36 20.20 -8.00 -0.02
CA THR A 36 20.53 -7.48 1.32
C THR A 36 19.28 -6.93 2.00
N LEU A 37 18.53 -6.05 1.32
CA LEU A 37 17.29 -5.49 1.86
C LEU A 37 16.30 -6.61 2.23
N VAL A 38 16.06 -7.58 1.34
CA VAL A 38 15.13 -8.69 1.60
C VAL A 38 15.56 -9.49 2.84
N SER A 39 16.86 -9.72 3.01
CA SER A 39 17.39 -10.39 4.21
C SER A 39 17.14 -9.58 5.47
N LEU A 40 17.44 -8.27 5.46
CA LEU A 40 17.26 -7.39 6.61
C LEU A 40 15.78 -7.23 6.98
N LEU A 41 14.89 -7.08 6.00
CA LEU A 41 13.45 -7.01 6.26
C LEU A 41 12.91 -8.32 6.82
N SER A 42 13.41 -9.47 6.34
CA SER A 42 13.08 -10.77 6.91
C SER A 42 13.53 -10.88 8.36
N GLU A 43 14.71 -10.37 8.70
CA GLU A 43 15.22 -10.34 10.08
C GLU A 43 14.41 -9.41 10.98
N LEU A 44 13.89 -8.30 10.44
CA LEU A 44 12.93 -7.44 11.12
C LEU A 44 11.56 -8.11 11.34
N GLY A 45 11.28 -9.24 10.68
CA GLY A 45 10.02 -9.96 10.79
C GLY A 45 8.98 -9.58 9.75
N TRP A 46 9.37 -8.98 8.62
CA TRP A 46 8.45 -8.72 7.53
C TRP A 46 7.93 -10.04 6.93
N PRO A 47 6.63 -10.13 6.59
CA PRO A 47 6.04 -11.36 6.07
C PRO A 47 6.72 -11.83 4.77
N LYS A 48 7.07 -13.12 4.70
CA LYS A 48 7.75 -13.72 3.53
C LYS A 48 7.02 -13.47 2.21
N GLU A 49 5.69 -13.56 2.21
CA GLU A 49 4.86 -13.36 1.02
C GLU A 49 4.93 -11.91 0.52
N MET A 50 4.93 -10.95 1.44
CA MET A 50 5.14 -9.53 1.15
C MET A 50 6.52 -9.33 0.50
N LEU A 51 7.58 -9.87 1.10
CA LEU A 51 8.94 -9.78 0.55
C LEU A 51 9.06 -10.39 -0.84
N THR A 52 8.43 -11.55 -1.05
CA THR A 52 8.46 -12.27 -2.35
C THR A 52 7.70 -11.54 -3.44
N THR A 53 6.61 -10.86 -3.08
CA THR A 53 5.77 -10.12 -4.02
C THR A 53 6.45 -8.80 -4.40
N HIS A 54 6.78 -7.99 -3.39
CA HIS A 54 7.24 -6.62 -3.61
C HIS A 54 8.70 -6.52 -4.07
N SER A 55 9.52 -7.56 -3.88
CA SER A 55 10.84 -7.63 -4.51
C SER A 55 10.79 -7.73 -6.04
N LYS A 56 9.63 -8.08 -6.63
CA LYS A 56 9.41 -8.18 -8.08
C LYS A 56 8.74 -6.96 -8.68
N ASP A 57 8.37 -5.97 -7.86
CA ASP A 57 7.82 -4.71 -8.33
C ASP A 57 8.83 -4.02 -9.27
N THR A 58 8.33 -3.15 -10.15
CA THR A 58 9.19 -2.36 -11.03
C THR A 58 8.96 -0.87 -10.75
N PRO A 59 9.80 -0.23 -9.94
CA PRO A 59 10.98 -0.77 -9.24
C PRO A 59 10.63 -1.56 -7.97
N PRO A 60 11.55 -2.41 -7.43
CA PRO A 60 11.29 -3.22 -6.25
C PRO A 60 10.86 -2.38 -5.05
N PHE A 61 9.87 -2.89 -4.29
CA PHE A 61 9.28 -2.23 -3.13
C PHE A 61 8.76 -0.81 -3.42
N SER A 62 8.30 -0.55 -4.64
CA SER A 62 7.83 0.78 -5.06
C SER A 62 6.75 1.37 -4.14
N GLU A 63 5.92 0.50 -3.56
CA GLU A 63 4.81 0.87 -2.67
C GLU A 63 5.28 1.18 -1.25
N PHE A 64 6.42 0.63 -0.84
CA PHE A 64 6.95 0.75 0.53
C PHE A 64 8.15 1.67 0.63
N ARG A 65 8.50 2.42 -0.43
CA ARG A 65 9.65 3.34 -0.40
C ARG A 65 9.62 4.28 0.80
N ASN A 66 8.44 4.79 1.14
CA ASN A 66 8.30 5.65 2.32
C ASN A 66 8.58 4.90 3.61
N THR A 67 7.94 3.75 3.80
CA THR A 67 8.22 2.87 4.93
C THR A 67 9.69 2.52 5.04
N LEU A 68 10.36 2.21 3.93
CA LEU A 68 11.78 1.85 3.91
C LEU A 68 12.69 3.01 4.33
N LEU A 69 12.38 4.24 3.89
CA LEU A 69 13.14 5.44 4.28
C LEU A 69 12.88 5.83 5.74
N ASN A 70 11.71 5.48 6.27
CA ASN A 70 11.26 5.74 7.63
C ASN A 70 11.16 4.44 8.46
N ILE A 71 12.02 3.45 8.19
CA ILE A 71 11.89 2.08 8.74
C ILE A 71 12.01 2.01 10.28
N ASP A 72 12.54 3.05 10.91
CA ASP A 72 12.62 3.22 12.37
C ASP A 72 11.31 3.71 12.99
N LYS A 73 10.36 4.20 12.20
CA LYS A 73 9.06 4.71 12.67
C LYS A 73 7.95 3.66 12.61
N PHE A 74 8.22 2.52 11.98
CA PHE A 74 7.24 1.47 11.76
C PHE A 74 7.76 0.13 12.24
N ALA A 75 6.93 -0.61 12.98
CA ALA A 75 7.20 -2.01 13.24
C ALA A 75 7.03 -2.84 11.97
N ALA A 76 7.46 -4.11 12.04
CA ALA A 76 7.24 -5.03 10.96
C ALA A 76 5.74 -5.21 10.65
N PRO A 77 5.34 -5.21 9.36
CA PRO A 77 3.95 -5.36 8.98
C PRO A 77 3.35 -6.67 9.48
N LYS A 78 2.10 -6.63 9.94
CA LYS A 78 1.34 -7.82 10.35
C LYS A 78 0.23 -8.10 9.35
N LEU A 79 0.10 -9.36 8.92
CA LEU A 79 -1.03 -9.77 8.10
C LEU A 79 -2.27 -9.96 9.00
N GLN A 80 -3.32 -9.19 8.74
CA GLN A 80 -4.59 -9.29 9.46
C GLN A 80 -5.78 -9.03 8.53
N THR A 81 -6.98 -9.36 9.00
CA THR A 81 -8.22 -9.02 8.31
C THR A 81 -8.75 -7.69 8.84
N VAL A 82 -9.00 -6.73 7.97
CA VAL A 82 -9.53 -5.40 8.31
C VAL A 82 -10.92 -5.18 7.73
N ASP A 83 -11.74 -4.41 8.42
CA ASP A 83 -13.06 -4.01 7.94
C ASP A 83 -12.92 -2.87 6.93
N SER A 84 -13.62 -2.95 5.79
CA SER A 84 -13.51 -1.93 4.74
C SER A 84 -14.00 -0.56 5.18
N LYS A 85 -14.90 -0.50 6.17
CA LYS A 85 -15.37 0.77 6.73
C LYS A 85 -14.28 1.54 7.49
N ASP A 86 -13.27 0.84 7.99
CA ASP A 86 -12.15 1.42 8.75
C ASP A 86 -11.01 1.83 7.79
N LEU A 87 -11.12 1.50 6.50
CA LEU A 87 -10.18 1.89 5.47
C LEU A 87 -10.42 3.33 5.06
N LEU A 88 -9.37 4.11 5.15
CA LEU A 88 -9.40 5.50 4.85
C LEU A 88 -8.84 5.70 3.43
N LEU A 89 -9.75 6.00 2.48
CA LEU A 89 -9.40 6.38 1.10
C LEU A 89 -9.51 7.89 0.91
N ASP A 90 -8.64 8.46 0.07
CA ASP A 90 -8.71 9.88 -0.24
C ASP A 90 -9.99 10.20 -1.05
N PRO A 91 -10.61 11.38 -0.84
CA PRO A 91 -11.89 11.72 -1.46
C PRO A 91 -11.86 11.73 -2.99
N GLU A 92 -10.73 12.11 -3.61
CA GLU A 92 -10.58 12.14 -5.07
C GLU A 92 -10.60 10.73 -5.65
N THR A 93 -9.87 9.81 -5.03
CA THR A 93 -9.89 8.37 -5.36
C THR A 93 -11.30 7.80 -5.21
N ILE A 94 -12.01 8.12 -4.11
CA ILE A 94 -13.39 7.67 -3.94
C ILE A 94 -14.27 8.18 -5.08
N ALA A 95 -14.19 9.48 -5.39
CA ALA A 95 -15.03 10.11 -6.41
C ALA A 95 -14.80 9.51 -7.81
N ASP A 96 -13.55 9.37 -8.24
CA ASP A 96 -13.20 8.79 -9.54
C ASP A 96 -13.66 7.32 -9.63
N ARG A 97 -13.39 6.53 -8.59
CA ARG A 97 -13.77 5.11 -8.56
C ARG A 97 -15.27 4.92 -8.53
N LYS A 98 -15.98 5.76 -7.78
CA LYS A 98 -17.44 5.75 -7.72
C LYS A 98 -18.06 6.10 -9.05
N ALA A 99 -17.56 7.14 -9.75
CA ALA A 99 -18.06 7.49 -11.07
C ALA A 99 -17.92 6.33 -12.07
N LYS A 100 -16.77 5.64 -12.06
CA LYS A 100 -16.54 4.44 -12.90
C LYS A 100 -17.47 3.28 -12.54
N PHE A 101 -17.67 3.05 -11.24
CA PHE A 101 -18.50 1.95 -10.75
C PHE A 101 -19.98 2.17 -11.06
N ASP A 102 -20.49 3.37 -10.77
CA ASP A 102 -21.88 3.74 -11.04
C ASP A 102 -22.19 3.68 -12.55
N LYS A 103 -21.24 4.12 -13.40
CA LYS A 103 -21.36 3.98 -14.86
C LYS A 103 -21.46 2.51 -15.27
N TYR A 104 -20.56 1.66 -14.78
CA TYR A 104 -20.61 0.22 -15.07
C TYR A 104 -21.96 -0.40 -14.67
N VAL A 105 -22.46 -0.07 -13.47
CA VAL A 105 -23.76 -0.58 -12.99
C VAL A 105 -24.91 -0.11 -13.89
N ALA A 106 -24.90 1.17 -14.30
CA ALA A 106 -25.91 1.73 -15.18
C ALA A 106 -25.91 1.08 -16.58
N ASP A 107 -24.73 0.92 -17.18
CA ASP A 107 -24.58 0.29 -18.50
C ASP A 107 -24.99 -1.18 -18.47
N LYS A 108 -24.59 -1.93 -17.42
CA LYS A 108 -25.02 -3.33 -17.23
C LYS A 108 -26.54 -3.46 -17.04
N LYS A 109 -27.16 -2.56 -16.27
CA LYS A 109 -28.62 -2.51 -16.10
C LYS A 109 -29.35 -2.19 -17.42
N ALA A 110 -28.73 -1.40 -18.29
CA ALA A 110 -29.26 -1.07 -19.61
C ALA A 110 -28.99 -2.13 -20.68
N GLY A 111 -28.36 -3.27 -20.33
CA GLY A 111 -28.02 -4.33 -21.27
C GLY A 111 -26.90 -3.95 -22.26
N LYS A 112 -26.10 -2.94 -21.95
CA LYS A 112 -24.93 -2.55 -22.74
C LYS A 112 -23.70 -3.33 -22.30
N ASP A 113 -22.76 -3.49 -23.21
CA ASP A 113 -21.41 -3.95 -22.86
C ASP A 113 -20.78 -2.99 -21.86
N ALA A 114 -20.49 -3.49 -20.67
CA ALA A 114 -19.93 -2.73 -19.57
C ALA A 114 -18.66 -3.44 -19.08
N LEU A 115 -17.53 -2.74 -19.14
CA LEU A 115 -16.26 -3.20 -18.60
C LEU A 115 -15.85 -2.26 -17.47
N TYR A 116 -15.67 -2.82 -16.28
CA TYR A 116 -15.11 -2.09 -15.15
C TYR A 116 -13.58 -2.24 -15.10
N PHE A 117 -13.11 -3.46 -15.35
CA PHE A 117 -11.70 -3.77 -15.52
C PHE A 117 -11.36 -3.74 -17.00
N ARG A 118 -10.25 -3.09 -17.36
CA ARG A 118 -9.89 -2.72 -18.75
C ARG A 118 -10.24 -3.77 -19.82
N ASN A 119 -9.82 -5.01 -19.63
CA ASN A 119 -10.04 -6.12 -20.57
C ASN A 119 -10.67 -7.35 -19.89
N ASP A 120 -11.31 -7.16 -18.74
CA ASP A 120 -11.78 -8.26 -17.91
C ASP A 120 -13.28 -8.12 -17.62
N PRO A 121 -14.11 -9.08 -18.09
CA PRO A 121 -15.55 -9.00 -17.99
C PRO A 121 -16.09 -9.35 -16.60
N ARG A 122 -15.23 -9.72 -15.63
CA ARG A 122 -15.67 -10.06 -14.28
C ARG A 122 -16.46 -8.91 -13.66
N ASP A 123 -17.58 -9.25 -13.04
CA ASP A 123 -18.41 -8.28 -12.34
C ASP A 123 -17.71 -7.82 -11.06
N PRO A 124 -17.37 -6.52 -10.89
CA PRO A 124 -16.78 -6.01 -9.66
C PRO A 124 -17.67 -6.17 -8.42
N ARG A 125 -18.95 -6.52 -8.59
CA ARG A 125 -19.91 -6.78 -7.50
C ARG A 125 -19.90 -8.23 -7.00
N GLU A 126 -19.27 -9.15 -7.73
CA GLU A 126 -19.27 -10.58 -7.43
C GLU A 126 -17.88 -11.08 -6.99
N ILE A 127 -17.03 -10.16 -6.51
CA ILE A 127 -15.67 -10.47 -6.09
C ILE A 127 -15.67 -11.27 -4.79
N ASP A 128 -14.93 -12.37 -4.77
CA ASP A 128 -14.58 -13.08 -3.55
C ASP A 128 -13.38 -12.39 -2.86
N PHE A 129 -13.67 -11.47 -1.95
CA PHE A 129 -12.67 -10.67 -1.24
C PHE A 129 -11.70 -11.49 -0.39
N SER A 130 -12.05 -12.72 0.00
CA SER A 130 -11.19 -13.61 0.79
C SER A 130 -10.01 -14.17 -0.01
N LYS A 131 -10.11 -14.16 -1.35
CA LYS A 131 -9.09 -14.67 -2.27
C LYS A 131 -8.24 -13.57 -2.89
N LEU A 132 -8.49 -12.31 -2.54
CA LEU A 132 -7.71 -11.20 -3.06
C LEU A 132 -6.34 -11.15 -2.39
N PRO A 133 -5.29 -10.70 -3.11
CA PRO A 133 -4.03 -10.34 -2.48
C PRO A 133 -4.26 -9.32 -1.37
N PRO A 134 -3.49 -9.38 -0.27
CA PRO A 134 -3.57 -8.38 0.78
C PRO A 134 -3.40 -6.96 0.25
N ILE A 135 -4.13 -6.01 0.85
CA ILE A 135 -3.85 -4.59 0.70
C ILE A 135 -2.75 -4.16 1.67
N SER A 136 -2.26 -2.94 1.53
CA SER A 136 -1.22 -2.39 2.41
C SER A 136 -1.75 -1.13 3.06
N VAL A 137 -1.68 -1.05 4.39
CA VAL A 137 -2.23 0.08 5.15
C VAL A 137 -1.35 0.45 6.33
N VAL A 138 -1.41 1.72 6.72
CA VAL A 138 -0.77 2.23 7.94
C VAL A 138 -1.87 2.46 8.98
N GLU A 139 -1.67 1.94 10.18
CA GLU A 139 -2.56 2.19 11.31
C GLU A 139 -2.46 3.67 11.72
N VAL A 140 -3.60 4.32 11.89
CA VAL A 140 -3.73 5.73 12.33
C VAL A 140 -4.86 5.83 13.36
N GLU A 141 -4.96 6.93 14.10
CA GLU A 141 -5.97 7.08 15.17
C GLU A 141 -7.41 6.84 14.69
N GLU A 142 -7.73 7.25 13.45
CA GLU A 142 -9.08 7.17 12.88
C GLU A 142 -9.35 5.87 12.09
N GLY A 143 -8.38 4.95 12.01
CA GLY A 143 -8.49 3.70 11.25
C GLY A 143 -7.22 3.31 10.50
N TYR A 144 -7.35 3.06 9.19
CA TYR A 144 -6.25 2.59 8.36
C TYR A 144 -6.05 3.46 7.11
N GLU A 145 -4.96 4.22 7.05
CA GLU A 145 -4.59 4.98 5.85
C GLU A 145 -4.07 4.02 4.77
N MET A 146 -4.58 4.16 3.55
CA MET A 146 -4.20 3.29 2.43
C MET A 146 -2.78 3.59 1.94
N ALA A 147 -1.92 2.56 1.90
CA ALA A 147 -0.62 2.60 1.23
C ALA A 147 -0.67 1.98 -0.18
N ASP A 148 -1.35 0.84 -0.35
CA ASP A 148 -1.67 0.23 -1.64
C ASP A 148 -3.03 -0.49 -1.61
N GLY A 149 -3.64 -0.65 -2.78
CA GLY A 149 -4.82 -1.48 -2.95
C GLY A 149 -6.11 -0.69 -2.85
N ALA A 150 -6.05 0.64 -3.03
CA ALA A 150 -7.20 1.54 -2.94
C ALA A 150 -8.36 1.11 -3.86
N HIS A 151 -8.08 0.43 -4.98
CA HIS A 151 -9.13 -0.13 -5.82
C HIS A 151 -9.88 -1.28 -5.14
N ARG A 152 -9.13 -2.24 -4.56
CA ARG A 152 -9.69 -3.37 -3.80
C ARG A 152 -10.45 -2.86 -2.57
N ALA A 153 -9.88 -1.88 -1.86
CA ALA A 153 -10.49 -1.23 -0.72
C ALA A 153 -11.83 -0.55 -1.09
N PHE A 154 -11.86 0.22 -2.17
CA PHE A 154 -13.09 0.85 -2.65
C PHE A 154 -14.19 -0.18 -2.95
N LEU A 155 -13.85 -1.25 -3.68
CA LEU A 155 -14.82 -2.30 -4.01
C LEU A 155 -15.32 -3.03 -2.76
N ALA A 156 -14.43 -3.29 -1.80
CA ALA A 156 -14.82 -3.89 -0.51
C ALA A 156 -15.77 -2.98 0.26
N GLN A 157 -15.55 -1.65 0.26
CA GLN A 157 -16.48 -0.68 0.86
C GLN A 157 -17.85 -0.72 0.21
N GLN A 158 -17.94 -0.84 -1.12
CA GLN A 158 -19.23 -0.97 -1.81
C GLN A 158 -19.97 -2.27 -1.43
N ALA A 159 -19.23 -3.33 -1.12
CA ALA A 159 -19.76 -4.62 -0.75
C ALA A 159 -19.97 -4.81 0.78
N GLY A 160 -19.50 -3.87 1.61
CA GLY A 160 -19.43 -4.05 3.07
C GLY A 160 -18.57 -5.24 3.49
N ALA A 161 -17.52 -5.54 2.70
CA ALA A 161 -16.67 -6.72 2.88
C ALA A 161 -15.44 -6.42 3.75
N LYS A 162 -14.76 -7.47 4.19
CA LYS A 162 -13.45 -7.39 4.85
C LYS A 162 -12.34 -7.75 3.87
N LEU A 163 -11.12 -7.27 4.13
CA LEU A 163 -9.95 -7.53 3.30
C LEU A 163 -8.78 -8.07 4.12
N PRO A 164 -7.96 -8.99 3.59
CA PRO A 164 -6.64 -9.22 4.12
C PRO A 164 -5.78 -7.97 3.90
N ALA A 165 -4.98 -7.60 4.89
CA ALA A 165 -4.12 -6.42 4.85
C ALA A 165 -2.79 -6.65 5.57
N TYR A 166 -1.70 -6.15 4.99
CA TYR A 166 -0.47 -5.89 5.71
C TYR A 166 -0.62 -4.55 6.43
N VAL A 167 -0.71 -4.62 7.76
CA VAL A 167 -0.88 -3.45 8.62
C VAL A 167 0.46 -3.07 9.20
N LEU A 168 0.88 -1.84 8.89
CA LEU A 168 2.05 -1.21 9.47
C LEU A 168 1.62 -0.43 10.72
N SER A 169 2.07 -0.85 11.90
CA SER A 169 1.85 -0.08 13.12
C SER A 169 2.89 1.04 13.23
N GLN A 170 2.49 2.15 13.86
CA GLN A 170 3.36 3.30 14.12
C GLN A 170 4.20 3.14 15.40
N GLU A 171 4.54 1.90 15.74
CA GLU A 171 5.43 1.63 16.86
C GLU A 171 6.88 1.82 16.39
N PRO A 172 7.67 2.69 17.06
CA PRO A 172 9.06 2.89 16.70
C PRO A 172 9.85 1.58 16.74
N ASN A 173 10.62 1.33 15.67
CA ASN A 173 11.44 0.16 15.53
C ASN A 173 12.87 0.44 16.00
N ASN A 174 13.15 0.03 17.24
CA ASN A 174 14.46 0.16 17.86
C ASN A 174 15.42 -1.00 17.54
N ASN A 175 15.06 -1.91 16.63
CA ASN A 175 15.93 -3.00 16.23
C ASN A 175 17.17 -2.46 15.48
N PRO A 176 18.40 -2.88 15.83
CA PRO A 176 19.62 -2.47 15.13
C PRO A 176 19.58 -2.67 13.60
N VAL A 177 18.82 -3.66 13.12
CA VAL A 177 18.63 -3.92 11.68
C VAL A 177 17.96 -2.75 10.96
N ALA A 178 17.07 -2.01 11.63
CA ALA A 178 16.45 -0.82 11.04
C ALA A 178 17.51 0.24 10.66
N LYS A 179 18.58 0.35 11.45
CA LYS A 179 19.72 1.23 11.15
C LYS A 179 20.49 0.76 9.92
N GLN A 180 20.73 -0.55 9.78
CA GLN A 180 21.41 -1.10 8.60
C GLN A 180 20.62 -0.86 7.31
N ILE A 181 19.29 -0.96 7.37
CA ILE A 181 18.42 -0.63 6.23
C ILE A 181 18.54 0.86 5.88
N LYS A 182 18.59 1.76 6.85
CA LYS A 182 18.84 3.18 6.59
C LYS A 182 20.20 3.43 5.96
N GLU A 183 21.24 2.76 6.43
CA GLU A 183 22.60 2.86 5.91
C GLU A 183 22.66 2.43 4.43
N LEU A 184 21.96 1.35 4.06
CA LEU A 184 21.83 0.90 2.67
C LEU A 184 21.34 2.01 1.73
N PHE A 185 20.44 2.87 2.21
CA PHE A 185 19.93 4.00 1.44
C PHE A 185 20.73 5.29 1.63
N ASN A 186 21.70 5.34 2.56
CA ASN A 186 22.51 6.52 2.86
C ASN A 186 23.94 6.49 2.26
N GLU A 187 24.43 5.33 1.82
CA GLU A 187 25.80 5.10 1.31
C GLU A 187 26.10 5.59 -0.14
N ILE A 188 25.47 6.68 -0.60
CA ILE A 188 25.84 7.32 -1.89
C ILE A 188 26.31 8.76 -1.67
N ASN A 189 27.06 8.99 -0.59
CA ASN A 189 27.74 10.25 -0.30
C ASN A 189 29.24 10.01 0.01
N SER A 190 29.82 8.92 -0.49
CA SER A 190 31.23 8.58 -0.34
C SER A 190 31.89 8.43 -1.69
#